data_AF-A0A2M7IGM6-F1
#
_entry.id   AF-A0A2M7IGM6-F1
#
_cell.length_a   1.000
_cell.length_b   1.000
_cell.length_c   1.000
_cell.angle_alpha   90.00
_cell.angle_beta   90.00
_cell.angle_gamma   90.00
#
_symmetry.space_group_name_H-M   'P 1'
#
loop_
_entity.id
_entity.type
_entity.pdbx_description
1 polymer ?
#
loop_
_entity_poly.entity_id
_entity_poly.type
_entity_poly.pdbx_seq_one_letter_code
_entity_poly.pdbx_strand_id
1 'polypeptide(L)'
;MKDIDILYYDAMDLLDDGRSGAKKAEKLLMKALEIDSHYPQTYIGLVCVYGALKNKKKAGESIKNAYNETIKKFPKWPKEMPWGDMDNRAYMRAIQYRADLYADEGEKEMAIELYRLLLRLNPNDNQGVRYTVSGVYAGISGEEINEMFDEGNEKQNWDKLENLVKKQNAKHKFWKEPKY
;
A
#
# COMPACT_ATOMS: atom_id res chain seq x y z
N MET A 1 10.54 20.08 -8.80
CA MET A 1 9.67 18.92 -9.04
C MET A 1 10.02 18.40 -10.42
N LYS A 2 10.26 17.10 -10.60
CA LYS A 2 10.59 16.56 -11.94
C LYS A 2 9.32 16.59 -12.80
N ASP A 3 9.45 16.69 -14.12
CA ASP A 3 8.29 16.69 -15.03
C ASP A 3 7.39 15.45 -14.83
N ILE A 4 7.99 14.32 -14.47
CA ILE A 4 7.27 13.08 -14.15
C ILE A 4 6.44 13.16 -12.86
N ASP A 5 6.90 13.92 -11.86
CA ASP A 5 6.16 14.11 -10.60
C ASP A 5 4.94 15.00 -10.83
N ILE A 6 5.08 16.03 -11.68
CA ILE A 6 3.96 16.91 -12.07
C ILE A 6 2.85 16.08 -12.73
N LEU A 7 3.21 15.22 -13.69
CA LEU A 7 2.27 14.31 -14.35
C LEU A 7 1.58 13.38 -13.35
N TYR A 8 2.31 12.89 -12.34
CA TYR A 8 1.72 12.07 -11.29
C TYR A 8 0.70 12.86 -10.45
N TYR A 9 1.07 14.03 -9.95
CA TYR A 9 0.17 14.83 -9.10
C TYR A 9 -1.07 15.31 -9.86
N ASP A 10 -0.90 15.82 -11.09
CA ASP A 10 -2.02 16.18 -11.97
C ASP A 10 -2.95 14.97 -12.22
N ALA A 11 -2.38 13.77 -12.36
CA ALA A 11 -3.18 12.55 -12.50
C ALA A 11 -3.94 12.19 -11.23
N MET A 12 -3.37 12.40 -10.05
CA MET A 12 -4.04 12.11 -8.78
C MET A 12 -5.19 13.08 -8.53
N ASP A 13 -5.00 14.38 -8.80
CA ASP A 13 -6.04 15.40 -8.64
C ASP A 13 -7.25 15.11 -9.54
N LEU A 14 -7.03 14.55 -10.73
CA LEU A 14 -8.10 14.17 -11.64
C LEU A 14 -8.96 12.99 -11.14
N LEU A 15 -8.53 12.21 -10.14
CA LEU A 15 -9.33 11.08 -9.66
C LEU A 15 -10.64 11.50 -8.98
N ASP A 16 -10.72 12.73 -8.48
CA ASP A 16 -11.91 13.30 -7.85
C ASP A 16 -13.06 13.51 -8.86
N ASP A 17 -12.75 13.61 -10.16
CA ASP A 17 -13.73 13.71 -11.27
C ASP A 17 -14.36 12.34 -11.65
N GLY A 18 -14.22 11.34 -10.79
CA GLY A 18 -14.74 9.99 -10.98
C GLY A 18 -14.20 9.29 -12.22
N ARG A 19 -15.06 8.54 -12.93
CA ARG A 19 -14.63 7.67 -14.05
C ARG A 19 -14.02 8.45 -15.23
N SER A 20 -14.51 9.66 -15.50
CA SER A 20 -13.98 10.51 -16.57
C SER A 20 -12.58 11.02 -16.22
N GLY A 21 -12.43 11.48 -14.98
CA GLY A 21 -11.16 11.85 -14.36
C GLY A 21 -10.12 10.74 -14.43
N ALA A 22 -10.47 9.53 -13.98
CA ALA A 22 -9.59 8.37 -14.01
C ALA A 22 -9.06 8.03 -15.42
N LYS A 23 -9.86 8.21 -16.48
CA LYS A 23 -9.39 8.03 -17.87
C LYS A 23 -8.39 9.10 -18.31
N LYS A 24 -8.54 10.34 -17.83
CA LYS A 24 -7.57 11.42 -18.10
C LYS A 24 -6.28 11.19 -17.31
N ALA A 25 -6.40 10.79 -16.04
CA ALA A 25 -5.30 10.39 -15.19
C ALA A 25 -4.48 9.23 -15.80
N GLU A 26 -5.15 8.20 -16.34
CA GLU A 26 -4.47 7.11 -17.08
C GLU A 26 -3.58 7.66 -18.20
N LYS A 27 -4.06 8.61 -18.99
CA LYS A 27 -3.28 9.20 -20.10
C LYS A 27 -2.04 9.96 -19.60
N LEU A 28 -2.15 10.69 -18.49
CA LEU A 28 -1.01 11.41 -17.90
C LEU A 28 0.04 10.43 -17.38
N LEU A 29 -0.38 9.36 -16.70
CA LEU A 29 0.53 8.35 -16.18
C LEU A 29 1.17 7.51 -17.30
N MET A 30 0.46 7.27 -18.40
CA MET A 30 1.08 6.65 -19.59
C MET A 30 2.18 7.53 -20.18
N LYS A 31 2.00 8.86 -20.24
CA LYS A 31 3.06 9.80 -20.62
C LYS A 31 4.23 9.78 -19.62
N ALA A 32 3.94 9.66 -18.32
CA ALA A 32 4.98 9.52 -17.30
C ALA A 32 5.82 8.24 -17.53
N LEU A 33 5.20 7.13 -17.93
CA LEU A 33 5.94 5.89 -18.30
C LEU A 33 6.78 6.04 -19.58
N GLU A 34 6.38 6.90 -20.53
CA GLU A 34 7.20 7.22 -21.70
C GLU A 34 8.48 7.99 -21.32
N ILE A 35 8.42 8.80 -20.25
CA ILE A 35 9.57 9.53 -19.72
C ILE A 35 10.49 8.61 -18.91
N ASP A 36 9.91 7.84 -17.99
CA ASP A 36 10.64 6.86 -17.19
C ASP A 36 9.74 5.68 -16.82
N SER A 37 9.94 4.57 -17.53
CA SER A 37 9.24 3.30 -17.30
C SER A 37 9.70 2.57 -16.04
N HIS A 38 10.74 3.04 -15.35
CA HIS A 38 11.26 2.43 -14.12
C HIS A 38 10.78 3.16 -12.86
N TYR A 39 9.98 4.23 -13.00
CA TYR A 39 9.57 5.03 -11.87
C TYR A 39 8.38 4.42 -11.10
N PRO A 40 8.56 3.92 -9.86
CA PRO A 40 7.51 3.17 -9.17
C PRO A 40 6.29 4.02 -8.82
N GLN A 41 6.48 5.31 -8.58
CA GLN A 41 5.41 6.26 -8.26
C GLN A 41 4.36 6.33 -9.38
N THR A 42 4.77 6.23 -10.64
CA THR A 42 3.86 6.17 -11.80
C THR A 42 2.96 4.93 -11.74
N TYR A 43 3.55 3.76 -11.47
CA TYR A 43 2.79 2.52 -11.31
C TYR A 43 1.84 2.58 -10.11
N ILE A 44 2.25 3.18 -8.99
CA ILE A 44 1.37 3.44 -7.85
C ILE A 44 0.16 4.29 -8.26
N GLY A 45 0.37 5.33 -9.07
CA GLY A 45 -0.73 6.11 -9.63
C GLY A 45 -1.68 5.26 -10.48
N LEU A 46 -1.13 4.35 -11.28
CA LEU A 46 -1.93 3.44 -12.12
C LEU A 46 -2.75 2.46 -11.28
N VAL A 47 -2.25 2.01 -10.11
CA VAL A 47 -3.05 1.22 -9.17
C VAL A 47 -4.30 2.00 -8.74
N CYS A 48 -4.17 3.27 -8.36
CA CYS A 48 -5.30 4.12 -7.99
C CYS A 48 -6.29 4.31 -9.15
N VAL A 49 -5.77 4.63 -10.34
CA VAL A 49 -6.58 4.79 -11.57
C VAL A 49 -7.38 3.53 -11.86
N TYR A 50 -6.74 2.35 -11.85
CA TYR A 50 -7.41 1.11 -12.17
C TYR A 50 -8.35 0.63 -11.06
N GLY A 51 -8.09 1.00 -9.81
CA GLY A 51 -9.05 0.87 -8.71
C GLY A 51 -10.34 1.67 -8.99
N ALA A 52 -10.22 2.95 -9.32
CA ALA A 52 -11.36 3.81 -9.67
C ALA A 52 -12.13 3.30 -10.90
N LEU A 53 -11.44 2.70 -11.86
CA LEU A 53 -12.03 2.08 -13.04
C LEU A 53 -12.56 0.66 -12.80
N LYS A 54 -12.42 0.11 -11.59
CA LYS A 54 -12.75 -1.28 -11.22
C LYS A 54 -12.07 -2.34 -12.11
N ASN A 55 -10.89 -2.03 -12.64
CA ASN A 55 -10.11 -2.94 -13.48
C ASN A 55 -9.07 -3.70 -12.65
N LYS A 56 -9.51 -4.73 -11.95
CA LYS A 56 -8.66 -5.54 -11.06
C LYS A 56 -7.42 -6.11 -11.75
N LYS A 57 -7.55 -6.54 -13.02
CA LYS A 57 -6.43 -7.10 -13.78
C LYS A 57 -5.30 -6.09 -13.96
N LYS A 58 -5.61 -4.90 -14.49
CA LYS A 58 -4.59 -3.86 -14.72
C LYS A 58 -4.06 -3.27 -13.40
N ALA A 59 -4.89 -3.20 -12.36
CA ALA A 59 -4.43 -2.83 -11.02
C ALA A 59 -3.37 -3.83 -10.52
N GLY A 60 -3.66 -5.14 -10.58
CA GLY A 60 -2.71 -6.19 -10.20
C GLY A 60 -1.41 -6.18 -11.02
N GLU A 61 -1.48 -5.94 -12.33
CA GLU A 61 -0.29 -5.76 -13.18
C GLU A 61 0.55 -4.56 -12.73
N SER A 62 -0.10 -3.43 -12.41
CA SER A 62 0.57 -2.22 -11.93
C SER A 62 1.23 -2.41 -10.56
N ILE A 63 0.58 -3.14 -9.64
CA ILE A 63 1.15 -3.54 -8.35
C ILE A 63 2.43 -4.35 -8.57
N LYS A 64 2.38 -5.37 -9.44
CA LYS A 64 3.53 -6.23 -9.74
C LYS A 64 4.68 -5.43 -10.33
N ASN A 65 4.41 -4.50 -11.25
CA ASN A 65 5.43 -3.62 -11.83
C ASN A 65 6.07 -2.70 -10.77
N ALA A 66 5.26 -2.02 -9.95
CA ALA A 66 5.76 -1.16 -8.88
C ALA A 66 6.67 -1.94 -7.90
N TYR A 67 6.26 -3.15 -7.50
CA TYR A 67 7.02 -4.00 -6.61
C TYR A 67 8.33 -4.49 -7.26
N ASN A 68 8.29 -4.88 -8.53
CA ASN A 68 9.48 -5.33 -9.27
C ASN A 68 10.55 -4.23 -9.37
N GLU A 69 10.16 -2.99 -9.67
CA GLU A 69 11.11 -1.87 -9.67
C GLU A 69 11.62 -1.55 -8.26
N THR A 70 10.78 -1.74 -7.24
CA THR A 70 11.15 -1.54 -5.83
C THR A 70 12.22 -2.54 -5.38
N ILE A 71 12.07 -3.85 -5.66
CA ILE A 71 13.09 -4.85 -5.30
C ILE A 71 14.38 -4.72 -6.12
N LYS A 72 14.30 -4.23 -7.38
CA LYS A 72 15.49 -3.90 -8.18
C LYS A 72 16.27 -2.74 -7.57
N LYS A 73 15.57 -1.71 -7.07
CA LYS A 73 16.18 -0.55 -6.43
C LYS A 73 16.84 -0.92 -5.09
N PHE A 74 16.24 -1.85 -4.35
CA PHE A 74 16.71 -2.28 -3.04
C PHE A 74 17.03 -3.78 -3.01
N PRO A 75 18.11 -4.22 -3.69
CA PRO A 75 18.54 -5.63 -3.63
C PRO A 75 18.91 -6.06 -2.20
N LYS A 76 19.23 -5.09 -1.35
CA LYS A 76 19.28 -5.23 0.10
C LYS A 76 18.45 -4.11 0.71
N TRP A 77 17.47 -4.48 1.53
CA TRP A 77 16.66 -3.49 2.24
C TRP A 77 17.50 -2.67 3.22
N PRO A 78 17.22 -1.36 3.36
CA PRO A 78 17.82 -0.58 4.43
C PRO A 78 17.36 -1.09 5.80
N LYS A 79 18.04 -0.65 6.85
CA LYS A 79 17.64 -0.94 8.22
C LYS A 79 16.22 -0.41 8.48
N GLU A 80 16.01 0.85 8.12
CA GLU A 80 14.76 1.59 8.23
C GLU A 80 14.55 2.41 6.96
N MET A 81 13.29 2.70 6.63
CA MET A 81 12.82 3.52 5.52
C MET A 81 11.67 4.37 6.06
N PRO A 82 11.96 5.58 6.58
CA PRO A 82 10.96 6.39 7.27
C PRO A 82 9.84 6.85 6.32
N TRP A 83 8.59 6.68 6.74
CA TRP A 83 7.40 7.12 5.99
C TRP A 83 7.29 8.65 5.81
N GLY A 84 7.89 9.40 6.74
CA GLY A 84 7.93 10.86 6.70
C GLY A 84 8.71 11.41 5.51
N ASP A 85 9.66 10.64 4.98
CA ASP A 85 10.37 10.95 3.75
C ASP A 85 9.50 10.57 2.54
N MET A 86 9.13 11.57 1.76
CA MET A 86 8.19 11.41 0.65
C MET A 86 8.75 10.52 -0.45
N ASP A 87 10.07 10.51 -0.66
CA ASP A 87 10.72 9.70 -1.70
C ASP A 87 10.59 8.20 -1.43
N ASN A 88 10.38 7.81 -0.17
CA ASN A 88 10.19 6.43 0.24
C ASN A 88 8.79 5.89 -0.04
N ARG A 89 7.78 6.76 -0.10
CA ARG A 89 6.37 6.34 -0.04
C ARG A 89 5.95 5.47 -1.23
N ALA A 90 6.47 5.74 -2.43
CA ALA A 90 6.18 4.91 -3.60
C ALA A 90 6.60 3.45 -3.38
N TYR A 91 7.82 3.25 -2.88
CA TYR A 91 8.39 1.94 -2.62
C TYR A 91 7.63 1.22 -1.51
N MET A 92 7.33 1.92 -0.41
CA MET A 92 6.59 1.35 0.71
C MET A 92 5.16 0.97 0.35
N ARG A 93 4.47 1.78 -0.47
CA ARG A 93 3.16 1.43 -1.02
C ARG A 93 3.24 0.24 -1.98
N ALA A 94 4.28 0.15 -2.79
CA ALA A 94 4.48 -0.99 -3.69
C ALA A 94 4.61 -2.31 -2.92
N ILE A 95 5.36 -2.31 -1.81
CA ILE A 95 5.46 -3.46 -0.91
C ILE A 95 4.10 -3.78 -0.30
N GLN A 96 3.37 -2.77 0.20
CA GLN A 96 2.07 -2.96 0.82
C GLN A 96 1.06 -3.54 -0.17
N TYR A 97 0.87 -2.92 -1.33
CA TYR A 97 -0.08 -3.41 -2.32
C TYR A 97 0.26 -4.81 -2.83
N ARG A 98 1.55 -5.17 -2.88
CA ARG A 98 1.93 -6.54 -3.21
C ARG A 98 1.54 -7.53 -2.11
N ALA A 99 1.66 -7.12 -0.84
CA ALA A 99 1.22 -7.89 0.32
C ALA A 99 -0.30 -8.05 0.36
N ASP A 100 -1.04 -6.97 0.09
CA ASP A 100 -2.51 -6.98 -0.03
C ASP A 100 -2.94 -7.96 -1.13
N LEU A 101 -2.30 -7.89 -2.31
CA LEU A 101 -2.58 -8.80 -3.43
C LEU A 101 -2.28 -10.26 -3.07
N TYR A 102 -1.19 -10.56 -2.36
CA TYR A 102 -0.93 -11.92 -1.88
C TYR A 102 -2.00 -12.39 -0.89
N ALA A 103 -2.45 -11.52 0.01
CA ALA A 103 -3.52 -11.88 0.96
C ALA A 103 -4.83 -12.20 0.24
N ASP A 104 -5.21 -11.39 -0.76
CA ASP A 104 -6.38 -11.61 -1.62
C ASP A 104 -6.28 -12.90 -2.46
N GLU A 105 -5.06 -13.25 -2.88
CA GLU A 105 -4.75 -14.50 -3.59
C GLU A 105 -4.73 -15.73 -2.66
N GLY A 106 -4.84 -15.54 -1.33
CA GLY A 106 -4.78 -16.60 -0.33
C GLY A 106 -3.36 -17.01 0.08
N GLU A 107 -2.34 -16.35 -0.46
CA GLU A 107 -0.90 -16.57 -0.21
C GLU A 107 -0.46 -15.90 1.09
N LYS A 108 -1.01 -16.40 2.22
CA LYS A 108 -0.90 -15.76 3.54
C LYS A 108 0.54 -15.56 3.99
N GLU A 109 1.39 -16.56 3.81
CA GLU A 109 2.80 -16.55 4.23
C GLU A 109 3.57 -15.43 3.51
N MET A 110 3.35 -15.30 2.20
CA MET A 110 3.99 -14.26 1.38
C MET A 110 3.50 -12.86 1.76
N ALA A 111 2.21 -12.70 2.03
CA ALA A 111 1.65 -11.44 2.52
C ALA A 111 2.26 -11.04 3.88
N ILE A 112 2.31 -11.98 4.83
CA ILE A 112 2.90 -11.78 6.17
C ILE A 112 4.37 -11.37 6.07
N GLU A 113 5.15 -12.00 5.18
CA GLU A 113 6.56 -11.64 4.99
C GLU A 113 6.72 -10.15 4.62
N LEU A 114 5.92 -9.67 3.66
CA LEU A 114 5.96 -8.28 3.21
C LEU A 114 5.43 -7.30 4.26
N TYR A 115 4.37 -7.64 5.01
CA TYR A 115 3.92 -6.78 6.10
C TYR A 115 4.97 -6.68 7.22
N ARG A 116 5.62 -7.78 7.59
CA ARG A 116 6.70 -7.76 8.59
C ARG A 116 7.91 -6.98 8.10
N LEU A 117 8.21 -7.04 6.80
CA LEU A 117 9.21 -6.18 6.18
C LEU A 117 8.83 -4.70 6.38
N LEU A 118 7.59 -4.30 6.08
CA LEU A 118 7.13 -2.92 6.28
C LEU A 118 7.21 -2.48 7.75
N LEU A 119 6.80 -3.32 8.70
CA LEU A 119 6.90 -3.01 10.13
C LEU A 119 8.35 -2.90 10.62
N ARG A 120 9.30 -3.60 9.98
CA ARG A 120 10.73 -3.43 10.25
C ARG A 120 11.26 -2.13 9.66
N LEU A 121 10.88 -1.82 8.42
CA LEU A 121 11.31 -0.62 7.71
C LEU A 121 10.73 0.66 8.34
N ASN A 122 9.49 0.59 8.81
CA ASN A 122 8.75 1.68 9.43
C ASN A 122 8.18 1.21 10.77
N PRO A 123 8.99 1.19 11.83
CA PRO A 123 8.60 0.68 13.15
C PRO A 123 7.39 1.40 13.77
N ASN A 124 7.22 2.69 13.43
CA ASN A 124 6.09 3.51 13.87
C ASN A 124 4.78 3.16 13.17
N ASP A 125 4.84 2.29 12.15
CA ASP A 125 3.71 1.82 11.37
C ASP A 125 2.76 2.95 10.95
N ASN A 126 3.33 4.01 10.39
CA ASN A 126 2.57 5.14 9.87
C ASN A 126 1.62 4.75 8.72
N GLN A 127 1.82 3.59 8.09
CA GLN A 127 0.91 3.03 7.07
C GLN A 127 -0.26 2.26 7.67
N GLY A 128 -0.19 1.88 8.95
CA GLY A 128 -1.22 1.07 9.60
C GLY A 128 -1.21 -0.41 9.19
N VAL A 129 -0.11 -0.96 8.66
CA VAL A 129 -0.08 -2.36 8.21
C VAL A 129 -0.19 -3.36 9.35
N ARG A 130 -0.02 -2.94 10.61
CA ARG A 130 -0.27 -3.79 11.80
C ARG A 130 -1.70 -4.33 11.83
N TYR A 131 -2.67 -3.54 11.35
CA TYR A 131 -4.07 -3.95 11.32
C TYR A 131 -4.29 -5.01 10.25
N THR A 132 -3.79 -4.79 9.04
CA THR A 132 -3.90 -5.74 7.92
C THR A 132 -3.25 -7.08 8.25
N VAL A 133 -2.00 -7.09 8.75
CA VAL A 133 -1.32 -8.35 9.12
C VAL A 133 -2.02 -9.06 10.27
N SER A 134 -2.63 -8.33 11.22
CA SER A 134 -3.45 -8.94 12.28
C SER A 134 -4.70 -9.61 11.72
N GLY A 135 -5.32 -9.05 10.67
CA GLY A 135 -6.43 -9.65 9.95
C GLY A 135 -6.02 -10.97 9.28
N VAL A 136 -4.88 -10.98 8.58
CA VAL A 136 -4.34 -12.20 7.95
C VAL A 136 -4.11 -13.30 8.99
N TYR A 137 -3.50 -12.99 10.15
CA TYR A 137 -3.32 -13.95 11.23
C TYR A 137 -4.65 -14.45 11.84
N ALA A 138 -5.66 -13.59 11.87
CA ALA A 138 -6.99 -13.94 12.36
C ALA A 138 -7.83 -14.72 11.34
N GLY A 139 -7.40 -14.79 10.08
CA GLY A 139 -8.13 -15.43 9.00
C GLY A 139 -9.32 -14.62 8.50
N ILE A 140 -9.30 -13.29 8.68
CA ILE A 140 -10.30 -12.36 8.15
C ILE A 140 -9.72 -11.59 6.97
N SER A 141 -10.59 -11.15 6.08
CA SER A 141 -10.26 -10.43 4.85
C SER A 141 -9.85 -8.98 5.11
N GLY A 142 -9.21 -8.35 4.11
CA GLY A 142 -8.96 -6.91 4.13
C GLY A 142 -10.25 -6.08 4.14
N GLU A 143 -11.33 -6.60 3.54
CA GLU A 143 -12.66 -5.97 3.58
C GLU A 143 -13.21 -5.90 5.01
N GLU A 144 -13.15 -7.01 5.76
CA GLU A 144 -13.54 -7.03 7.17
C GLU A 144 -12.68 -6.08 8.02
N ILE A 145 -11.39 -5.94 7.72
CA ILE A 145 -10.53 -4.93 8.39
C ILE A 145 -11.01 -3.52 8.07
N ASN A 146 -11.34 -3.21 6.82
CA ASN A 146 -11.84 -1.90 6.41
C ASN A 146 -13.19 -1.59 7.08
N GLU A 147 -14.09 -2.56 7.18
CA GLU A 147 -15.36 -2.40 7.91
C GLU A 147 -15.13 -2.05 9.39
N MET A 148 -14.10 -2.63 10.03
CA MET A 148 -13.74 -2.26 11.41
C MET A 148 -13.19 -0.83 11.50
N PHE A 149 -12.48 -0.35 10.47
CA PHE A 149 -12.06 1.04 10.39
C PHE A 149 -13.26 1.99 10.23
N ASP A 150 -14.18 1.66 9.33
CA ASP A 150 -15.37 2.47 9.08
C ASP A 150 -16.24 2.57 10.34
N GLU A 151 -16.49 1.44 11.01
CA GLU A 151 -17.18 1.39 12.31
C GLU A 151 -16.46 2.25 13.36
N GLY A 152 -15.12 2.16 13.41
CA GLY A 152 -14.33 2.92 14.37
C GLY A 152 -14.32 4.42 14.09
N ASN A 153 -14.31 4.82 12.82
CA ASN A 153 -14.40 6.21 12.41
C ASN A 153 -15.78 6.81 12.73
N GLU A 154 -16.86 6.06 12.48
CA GLU A 154 -18.23 6.49 12.80
C GLU A 154 -18.41 6.70 14.31
N LYS A 155 -17.91 5.75 15.11
CA LYS A 155 -18.07 5.75 16.58
C LYS A 155 -16.98 6.51 17.32
N GLN A 156 -15.94 6.96 16.62
CA GLN A 156 -14.69 7.47 17.20
C GLN A 156 -14.08 6.47 18.22
N ASN A 157 -14.14 5.17 17.91
CA ASN A 157 -13.65 4.09 18.76
C ASN A 157 -13.04 2.95 17.94
N TRP A 158 -11.72 2.76 18.05
CA TRP A 158 -10.96 1.74 17.32
C TRP A 158 -10.56 0.53 18.21
N ASP A 159 -11.18 0.34 19.38
CA ASP A 159 -10.87 -0.73 20.31
C ASP A 159 -10.94 -2.12 19.67
N LYS A 160 -11.86 -2.32 18.72
CA LYS A 160 -12.01 -3.58 17.98
C LYS A 160 -10.72 -3.92 17.21
N LEU A 161 -10.18 -2.95 16.46
CA LEU A 161 -8.92 -3.07 15.73
C LEU A 161 -7.73 -3.23 16.69
N GLU A 162 -7.66 -2.41 17.73
CA GLU A 162 -6.57 -2.47 18.72
C GLU A 162 -6.55 -3.81 19.46
N ASN A 163 -7.70 -4.35 19.83
CA ASN A 163 -7.82 -5.64 20.48
C ASN A 163 -7.42 -6.78 19.55
N LEU A 164 -7.76 -6.69 18.25
CA LEU A 164 -7.31 -7.65 17.26
C LEU A 164 -5.77 -7.65 17.14
N VAL A 165 -5.16 -6.47 17.02
CA VAL A 165 -3.70 -6.31 16.97
C VAL A 165 -3.06 -6.88 18.24
N LYS A 166 -3.53 -6.50 19.42
CA LYS A 166 -3.01 -7.01 20.71
C LYS A 166 -3.10 -8.53 20.79
N LYS A 167 -4.25 -9.12 20.46
CA LYS A 167 -4.50 -10.56 20.49
C LYS A 167 -3.55 -11.31 19.56
N GLN A 168 -3.40 -10.84 18.33
CA GLN A 168 -2.56 -11.52 17.34
C GLN A 168 -1.08 -11.28 17.60
N ASN A 169 -0.69 -10.08 18.02
CA ASN A 169 0.69 -9.77 18.31
C ASN A 169 1.19 -10.52 19.55
N ALA A 170 0.33 -10.79 20.53
CA ALA A 170 0.65 -11.64 21.67
C ALA A 170 1.11 -13.06 21.24
N LYS A 171 0.51 -13.61 20.18
CA LYS A 171 0.81 -14.94 19.63
C LYS A 171 1.97 -14.93 18.65
N HIS A 172 1.98 -13.99 17.71
CA HIS A 172 2.84 -14.04 16.53
C HIS A 172 4.06 -13.10 16.61
N LYS A 173 4.08 -12.17 17.58
CA LYS A 173 5.20 -11.23 17.82
C LYS A 173 5.64 -10.50 16.55
N PHE A 174 4.68 -10.00 15.78
CA PHE A 174 4.91 -9.41 14.46
C PHE A 174 5.26 -7.92 14.52
N TRP A 175 4.89 -7.22 15.59
CA TRP A 175 5.14 -5.79 15.77
C TRP A 175 5.62 -5.47 17.17
N LYS A 176 6.53 -4.50 17.28
CA LYS A 176 6.96 -3.93 18.55
C LYS A 176 6.45 -2.49 18.56
N GLU A 177 5.47 -2.23 19.40
CA GLU A 177 4.94 -0.88 19.58
C GLU A 177 6.08 0.07 20.00
N PRO A 178 6.28 1.19 19.29
CA PRO A 178 7.27 2.19 19.66
C PRO A 178 6.97 2.77 21.04
N LYS A 179 8.01 3.01 21.83
CA LYS A 179 7.89 3.81 23.07
C LYS A 179 8.29 5.24 22.72
N TYR A 180 7.36 6.17 22.89
CA TYR A 180 7.60 7.60 22.76
C TYR A 180 7.85 8.23 24.12
#